data_AF-A0A358CT51-F1
#
_entry.id   AF-A0A358CT51-F1
#
_cell.length_a   1.000
_cell.length_b   1.000
_cell.length_c   1.000
_cell.angle_alpha   90.00
_cell.angle_beta   90.00
_cell.angle_gamma   90.00
#
_symmetry.space_group_name_H-M   'P 1'
#
loop_
_entity.id
_entity.type
_entity.pdbx_description
1 polymer ?
#
loop_
_entity_poly.entity_id
_entity_poly.type
_entity_poly.pdbx_seq_one_letter_code
_entity_poly.pdbx_strand_id
1 'polypeptide(L)'
;MLILPRRLGSIARPKVPMKSSSDTPSSSFIHRQQTYDPPPSPQQQRAIIALTMTGLATLSLWLTFSRHGLVDFFYPPERTIHFNLDINSAPSSELSLLPGIGPAMASRIIETRENRGPFKSVDDITHVPGIGEITLQDMRPFIRTIPEHPTEK
;
A
#
# COMPACT_ATOMS: atom_id res chain seq x y z
N MET A 1 36.73 -70.76 31.37
CA MET A 1 38.09 -70.95 31.93
C MET A 1 39.09 -70.37 30.93
N LEU A 2 39.83 -69.32 31.35
CA LEU A 2 41.01 -68.64 30.72
C LEU A 2 40.87 -68.08 29.28
N ILE A 3 40.98 -66.77 28.96
CA ILE A 3 41.98 -65.69 29.20
C ILE A 3 43.18 -65.68 28.22
N LEU A 4 43.12 -64.73 27.25
CA LEU A 4 44.16 -63.91 26.56
C LEU A 4 45.26 -64.59 25.68
N PRO A 5 46.03 -63.85 24.81
CA PRO A 5 46.12 -62.39 24.64
C PRO A 5 46.14 -61.79 23.21
N ARG A 6 45.98 -60.45 23.21
CA ARG A 6 46.27 -59.44 22.18
C ARG A 6 47.63 -59.59 21.48
N ARG A 7 47.68 -59.18 20.20
CA ARG A 7 48.79 -58.37 19.65
C ARG A 7 48.26 -57.35 18.63
N LEU A 8 48.51 -56.07 18.90
CA LEU A 8 48.49 -54.98 17.92
C LEU A 8 49.71 -55.14 16.99
N GLY A 9 49.52 -54.91 15.70
CA GLY A 9 50.63 -54.88 14.75
C GLY A 9 50.24 -54.24 13.41
N SER A 10 50.68 -53.00 13.24
CA SER A 10 51.15 -52.38 11.99
C SER A 10 50.19 -52.21 10.81
N ILE A 11 49.85 -50.95 10.53
CA ILE A 11 49.19 -50.49 9.30
C ILE A 11 50.18 -50.64 8.13
N ALA A 12 50.01 -51.68 7.32
CA ALA A 12 50.67 -51.81 6.03
C ALA A 12 49.87 -51.07 4.96
N ARG A 13 50.49 -50.11 4.27
CA ARG A 13 49.88 -49.43 3.11
C ARG A 13 49.67 -50.44 1.96
N PRO A 14 48.47 -50.58 1.38
CA PRO A 14 48.28 -51.42 0.21
C PRO A 14 48.79 -50.69 -1.05
N LYS A 15 49.70 -51.39 -1.72
CA LYS A 15 50.27 -51.11 -3.04
C LYS A 15 49.14 -51.06 -4.07
N VAL A 16 48.96 -49.95 -4.78
CA VAL A 16 47.97 -49.82 -5.87
C VAL A 16 48.44 -50.68 -7.05
N PRO A 17 47.69 -51.72 -7.47
CA PRO A 17 47.96 -52.41 -8.71
C PRO A 17 47.18 -51.75 -9.84
N MET A 18 47.87 -51.21 -10.84
CA MET A 18 47.27 -50.90 -12.15
C MET A 18 46.76 -52.21 -12.77
N LYS A 19 45.44 -52.32 -12.94
CA LYS A 19 44.80 -53.40 -13.71
C LYS A 19 43.88 -52.81 -14.78
N SER A 20 44.34 -53.01 -16.02
CA SER A 20 43.63 -53.34 -17.25
C SER A 20 42.14 -53.01 -17.33
N SER A 21 41.83 -52.07 -18.21
CA SER A 21 40.52 -51.67 -18.69
C SER A 21 39.81 -52.78 -19.47
N SER A 22 39.12 -53.68 -18.79
CA SER A 22 38.07 -54.50 -19.39
C SER A 22 37.29 -55.11 -18.24
N ASP A 23 36.18 -54.48 -17.85
CA ASP A 23 35.03 -55.07 -17.16
C ASP A 23 34.10 -53.92 -16.72
N THR A 24 33.28 -53.45 -17.66
CA THR A 24 32.15 -52.55 -17.38
C THR A 24 30.92 -53.41 -17.15
N PRO A 25 30.16 -53.24 -16.04
CA PRO A 25 28.90 -53.95 -15.85
C PRO A 25 27.90 -53.47 -16.91
N SER A 26 27.31 -54.42 -17.63
CA SER A 26 26.25 -54.21 -18.62
C SER A 26 25.13 -53.33 -18.03
N SER A 27 25.10 -52.06 -18.42
CA SER A 27 23.96 -51.19 -18.23
C SER A 27 22.88 -51.64 -19.20
N SER A 28 21.79 -52.18 -18.67
CA SER A 28 20.56 -52.41 -19.42
C SER A 28 19.97 -51.06 -19.82
N PHE A 29 20.43 -50.53 -20.95
CA PHE A 29 19.78 -49.46 -21.67
C PHE A 29 18.38 -49.93 -22.06
N ILE A 30 17.37 -49.52 -21.29
CA ILE A 30 16.01 -49.44 -21.79
C ILE A 30 16.07 -48.50 -23.00
N HIS A 31 16.01 -49.09 -24.19
CA HIS A 31 15.92 -48.38 -25.45
C HIS A 31 14.56 -47.68 -25.48
N ARG A 32 14.48 -46.50 -24.87
CA ARG A 32 13.32 -45.61 -25.01
C ARG A 32 13.30 -45.19 -26.47
N GLN A 33 12.58 -45.94 -27.30
CA GLN A 33 12.30 -45.56 -28.68
C GLN A 33 11.70 -44.16 -28.63
N GLN A 34 12.49 -43.18 -29.07
CA GLN A 34 12.06 -41.82 -29.18
C GLN A 34 11.10 -41.78 -30.36
N THR A 35 9.80 -41.96 -30.09
CA THR A 35 8.74 -41.84 -31.07
C THR A 35 8.74 -40.40 -31.55
N TYR A 36 9.31 -40.17 -32.73
CA TYR A 36 9.21 -38.90 -33.42
C TYR A 36 7.79 -38.80 -33.97
N ASP A 37 6.96 -37.98 -33.32
CA ASP A 37 5.68 -37.65 -33.89
C ASP A 37 5.91 -36.81 -35.16
N PRO A 38 5.31 -37.19 -36.30
CA PRO A 38 5.47 -36.43 -37.53
C PRO A 38 5.00 -34.99 -37.30
N PRO A 39 5.64 -33.99 -37.95
CA PRO A 39 5.21 -32.62 -37.82
C PRO A 39 3.74 -32.49 -38.21
N PRO A 40 2.98 -31.61 -37.55
CA PRO A 40 1.56 -31.43 -37.82
C PRO A 40 1.35 -31.10 -39.29
N SER A 41 0.23 -31.60 -39.84
CA SER A 41 -0.08 -31.41 -41.25
C SER A 41 -0.19 -29.91 -41.59
N PRO A 42 0.00 -29.50 -42.86
CA PRO A 42 -0.10 -28.09 -43.25
C PRO A 42 -1.44 -27.43 -42.85
N GLN A 43 -2.52 -28.21 -42.76
CA GLN A 43 -3.82 -27.75 -42.27
C GLN A 43 -3.83 -27.51 -40.75
N GLN A 44 -3.21 -28.42 -39.98
CA GLN A 44 -3.04 -28.27 -38.53
C GLN A 44 -2.14 -27.09 -38.17
N GLN A 45 -1.05 -26.87 -38.91
CA GLN A 45 -0.19 -25.69 -38.72
C GLN A 45 -0.93 -24.38 -38.96
N ARG A 46 -1.75 -24.29 -40.01
CA ARG A 46 -2.59 -23.12 -40.29
C ARG A 46 -3.60 -22.88 -39.17
N ALA A 47 -4.22 -23.94 -38.63
CA ALA A 47 -5.16 -23.83 -37.52
C ALA A 47 -4.50 -23.31 -36.24
N ILE A 48 -3.29 -23.79 -35.91
CA ILE A 48 -2.52 -23.33 -34.76
C ILE A 48 -2.16 -21.85 -34.91
N ILE A 49 -1.68 -21.43 -36.08
CA ILE A 49 -1.34 -20.02 -36.36
C ILE A 49 -2.58 -19.12 -36.28
N ALA A 50 -3.72 -19.57 -36.81
CA ALA A 50 -4.96 -18.80 -36.73
C ALA A 50 -5.45 -18.63 -35.27
N LEU A 51 -5.32 -19.68 -34.44
CA LEU A 51 -5.69 -19.63 -33.02
C LEU A 51 -4.79 -18.66 -32.25
N THR A 52 -3.47 -18.73 -32.44
CA THR A 52 -2.52 -17.84 -31.76
C THR A 52 -2.72 -16.39 -32.16
N MET A 53 -2.95 -16.11 -33.45
CA MET A 53 -3.24 -14.77 -33.95
C MET A 53 -4.56 -14.22 -33.40
N THR A 54 -5.60 -15.04 -33.36
CA THR A 54 -6.89 -14.65 -32.80
C THR A 54 -6.74 -14.35 -31.30
N GLY A 55 -6.04 -15.19 -30.54
CA GLY A 55 -5.76 -14.98 -29.12
C GLY A 55 -4.99 -13.68 -28.87
N LEU A 56 -3.92 -13.44 -29.63
CA LEU A 56 -3.13 -12.21 -29.52
C LEU A 56 -3.92 -10.97 -29.93
N ALA A 57 -4.74 -11.05 -30.98
CA ALA A 57 -5.61 -9.95 -31.40
C ALA A 57 -6.68 -9.64 -30.35
N THR A 58 -7.31 -10.67 -29.75
CA THR A 58 -8.26 -10.48 -28.65
C THR A 58 -7.59 -9.90 -27.40
N LEU A 59 -6.37 -10.33 -27.08
CA LEU A 59 -5.61 -9.80 -25.95
C LEU A 59 -5.20 -8.34 -26.20
N SER A 60 -4.78 -8.00 -27.41
CA SER A 60 -4.42 -6.63 -27.80
C SER A 60 -5.64 -5.69 -27.76
N LEU A 61 -6.78 -6.16 -28.26
CA LEU A 61 -8.04 -5.42 -28.20
C LEU A 61 -8.52 -5.24 -26.76
N TRP A 62 -8.44 -6.30 -25.94
CA TRP A 62 -8.73 -6.25 -24.51
C TRP A 62 -7.81 -5.27 -23.82
N LEU A 63 -6.49 -5.30 -24.04
CA LEU A 63 -5.54 -4.33 -23.46
C LEU A 63 -5.83 -2.89 -23.89
N THR A 64 -6.22 -2.67 -25.15
CA THR A 64 -6.56 -1.33 -25.66
C THR A 64 -7.86 -0.81 -25.04
N PHE A 65 -8.84 -1.69 -24.85
CA PHE A 65 -10.12 -1.34 -24.24
C PHE A 65 -10.00 -1.21 -22.71
N SER A 66 -9.28 -2.12 -22.05
CA SER A 66 -8.97 -2.15 -20.61
C SER A 66 -8.07 -1.00 -20.17
N ARG A 67 -7.37 -0.33 -21.09
CA ARG A 67 -6.66 0.93 -20.80
C ARG A 67 -7.59 2.07 -20.40
N HIS A 68 -8.91 1.98 -20.62
CA HIS A 68 -9.88 3.01 -20.21
C HIS A 68 -10.38 2.88 -18.77
N GLY A 69 -9.83 1.96 -17.96
CA GLY A 69 -10.40 1.70 -16.64
C GLY A 69 -9.43 1.14 -15.62
N LEU A 70 -8.21 1.69 -15.51
CA LEU A 70 -7.43 1.52 -14.26
C LEU A 70 -7.95 2.49 -13.20
N VAL A 71 -9.15 2.16 -12.74
CA VAL A 71 -9.64 2.21 -11.37
C VAL A 71 -8.88 3.15 -10.41
N ASP A 72 -9.48 4.30 -10.09
CA ASP A 72 -9.14 5.14 -8.91
C ASP A 72 -9.52 4.45 -7.58
N PHE A 73 -9.21 3.15 -7.39
CA PHE A 73 -9.78 2.37 -6.28
C PHE A 73 -9.13 2.64 -4.91
N PHE A 74 -7.94 3.25 -4.86
CA PHE A 74 -7.14 3.30 -3.62
C PHE A 74 -6.29 4.53 -3.41
N TYR A 75 -6.49 5.61 -4.17
CA TYR A 75 -5.98 6.91 -3.75
C TYR A 75 -7.17 7.69 -3.20
N PRO A 76 -7.41 7.67 -1.87
CA PRO A 76 -8.26 8.70 -1.31
C PRO A 76 -7.69 10.04 -1.81
N PRO A 77 -8.52 10.94 -2.37
CA PRO A 77 -8.05 12.28 -2.69
C PRO A 77 -7.35 12.82 -1.45
N GLU A 78 -6.23 13.53 -1.61
CA GLU A 78 -5.59 14.18 -0.46
C GLU A 78 -6.68 14.98 0.27
N ARG A 79 -7.13 14.47 1.42
CA ARG A 79 -8.02 15.23 2.27
C ARG A 79 -7.14 16.28 2.88
N THR A 80 -7.11 17.46 2.26
CA THR A 80 -6.75 18.67 2.96
C THR A 80 -7.72 18.77 4.13
N ILE A 81 -7.26 18.37 5.33
CA ILE A 81 -8.01 18.58 6.55
C ILE A 81 -8.02 20.09 6.74
N HIS A 82 -9.08 20.72 6.23
CA HIS A 82 -9.35 22.11 6.53
C HIS A 82 -9.74 22.16 8.00
N PHE A 83 -8.85 22.73 8.81
CA PHE A 83 -9.09 22.94 10.22
C PHE A 83 -10.14 24.04 10.34
N ASN A 84 -11.41 23.64 10.45
CA ASN A 84 -12.54 24.55 10.66
C ASN A 84 -13.00 24.44 12.11
N LEU A 85 -12.54 25.40 12.92
CA LEU A 85 -12.87 25.53 14.32
C LEU A 85 -14.26 26.18 14.49
N ASP A 86 -15.09 25.61 15.36
CA ASP A 86 -16.36 26.25 15.71
C ASP A 86 -16.14 27.32 16.79
N ILE A 87 -16.39 28.58 16.46
CA ILE A 87 -16.14 29.66 17.40
C ILE A 87 -17.12 29.69 18.58
N ASN A 88 -18.31 29.10 18.43
CA ASN A 88 -19.31 29.10 19.50
C ASN A 88 -19.04 28.03 20.57
N SER A 89 -18.31 26.97 20.22
CA SER A 89 -18.08 25.83 21.12
C SER A 89 -16.60 25.62 21.47
N ALA A 90 -15.66 26.17 20.68
CA ALA A 90 -14.23 25.97 20.91
C ALA A 90 -13.76 26.47 22.30
N PRO A 91 -12.85 25.75 22.97
CA PRO A 91 -12.20 26.21 24.19
C PRO A 91 -11.12 27.26 23.89
N SER A 92 -10.70 27.99 24.94
CA SER A 92 -9.70 29.07 24.82
C SER A 92 -8.38 28.59 24.20
N SER A 93 -7.95 27.37 24.52
CA SER A 93 -6.73 26.76 23.97
C SER A 93 -6.79 26.62 22.45
N GLU A 94 -7.93 26.21 21.89
CA GLU A 94 -8.09 26.05 20.45
C GLU A 94 -8.26 27.40 19.74
N LEU A 95 -9.01 28.32 20.34
CA LEU A 95 -9.15 29.68 19.84
C LEU A 95 -7.79 30.39 19.75
N SER A 96 -6.88 30.13 20.70
CA SER A 96 -5.53 30.72 20.72
C SER A 96 -4.58 30.19 19.64
N LEU A 97 -4.97 29.17 18.88
CA LEU A 97 -4.21 28.67 17.73
C LEU A 97 -4.51 29.46 16.45
N LEU A 98 -5.56 30.30 16.46
CA LEU A 98 -5.96 31.07 15.30
C LEU A 98 -4.99 32.23 15.04
N PRO A 99 -4.74 32.58 13.77
CA PRO A 99 -3.84 33.66 13.42
C PRO A 99 -4.31 34.98 14.06
N GLY A 100 -3.41 35.64 14.80
CA GLY A 100 -3.71 36.90 15.48
C GLY A 100 -4.50 36.78 16.79
N ILE A 101 -4.87 35.57 17.22
CA ILE A 101 -5.61 35.33 18.46
C ILE A 101 -4.68 34.71 19.51
N GLY A 102 -4.25 35.52 20.48
CA GLY A 102 -3.55 35.02 21.67
C GLY A 102 -4.52 34.63 22.79
N PRO A 103 -4.01 34.10 23.93
CA PRO A 103 -4.82 33.68 25.07
C PRO A 103 -5.78 34.76 25.60
N ALA A 104 -5.32 36.02 25.65
CA ALA A 104 -6.14 37.13 26.10
C ALA A 104 -7.31 37.43 25.14
N MET A 105 -7.10 37.28 23.83
CA MET A 105 -8.14 37.51 22.83
C MET A 105 -9.14 36.35 22.83
N ALA A 106 -8.65 35.11 22.96
CA ALA A 106 -9.49 33.93 23.12
C ALA A 106 -10.45 34.06 24.32
N SER A 107 -9.96 34.54 25.47
CA SER A 107 -10.81 34.83 26.63
C SER A 107 -11.91 35.86 26.32
N ARG A 108 -11.59 36.92 25.57
CA ARG A 108 -12.60 37.94 25.18
C ARG A 108 -13.65 37.38 24.24
N ILE A 109 -13.28 36.48 23.32
CA ILE A 109 -14.22 35.80 22.43
C ILE A 109 -15.22 34.99 23.26
N ILE A 110 -14.73 34.22 24.24
CA ILE A 110 -15.57 33.42 25.15
C ILE A 110 -16.49 34.32 25.97
N GLU A 111 -15.93 35.36 26.60
CA GLU A 111 -16.71 36.33 27.37
C GLU A 111 -17.79 37.01 26.49
N THR A 112 -17.49 37.31 25.24
CA THR A 112 -18.44 37.93 24.31
C THR A 112 -19.61 36.99 24.01
N ARG A 113 -19.35 35.71 23.71
CA ARG A 113 -20.43 34.73 23.44
C ARG A 113 -21.22 34.37 24.71
N GLU A 114 -20.61 34.43 25.88
CA GLU A 114 -21.29 34.22 27.17
C GLU A 114 -22.21 35.40 27.54
N ASN A 115 -21.74 36.64 27.32
CA ASN A 115 -22.48 37.84 27.70
C ASN A 115 -23.53 38.27 26.67
N ARG A 116 -23.24 38.11 25.37
CA ARG A 116 -24.12 38.56 24.27
C ARG A 116 -24.88 37.43 23.59
N GLY A 117 -24.56 36.18 23.93
CA GLY A 117 -25.03 34.99 23.23
C GLY A 117 -24.13 34.59 22.05
N PRO A 118 -24.38 33.43 21.44
CA PRO A 118 -23.55 32.87 20.38
C PRO A 118 -23.53 33.76 19.13
N PHE A 119 -22.41 33.73 18.41
CA PHE A 119 -22.25 34.41 17.12
C PHE A 119 -23.14 33.73 16.07
N LYS A 120 -23.94 34.52 15.35
CA LYS A 120 -24.86 34.01 14.32
C LYS A 120 -24.13 33.82 12.99
N SER A 121 -23.14 34.66 12.75
CA SER A 121 -22.27 34.62 11.58
C SER A 121 -20.81 34.79 12.01
N VAL A 122 -19.90 34.39 11.13
CA VAL A 122 -18.47 34.62 11.30
C VAL A 122 -18.15 36.11 11.36
N ASP A 123 -18.89 36.95 10.62
CA ASP A 123 -18.67 38.39 10.58
C ASP A 123 -19.02 39.08 11.93
N ASP A 124 -19.87 38.46 12.76
CA ASP A 124 -20.24 38.98 14.09
C ASP A 124 -19.05 39.02 15.08
N ILE A 125 -17.95 38.34 14.77
CA ILE A 125 -16.72 38.34 15.56
C ILE A 125 -16.11 39.74 15.68
N THR A 126 -16.35 40.62 14.71
CA THR A 126 -15.86 42.01 14.73
C THR A 126 -16.42 42.81 15.91
N HIS A 127 -17.49 42.34 16.55
CA HIS A 127 -18.00 42.94 17.79
C HIS A 127 -17.13 42.67 19.02
N VAL A 128 -16.17 41.73 18.94
CA VAL A 128 -15.21 41.44 20.01
C VAL A 128 -14.16 42.56 20.06
N PRO A 129 -13.98 43.24 21.20
CA PRO A 129 -13.02 44.33 21.31
C PRO A 129 -11.58 43.89 21.01
N GLY A 130 -11.02 44.48 19.95
CA GLY A 130 -9.66 44.21 19.47
C GLY A 130 -9.58 43.25 18.28
N ILE A 131 -10.71 42.75 17.77
CA ILE A 131 -10.77 42.04 16.49
C ILE A 131 -11.32 42.98 15.42
N GLY A 132 -10.48 43.33 14.45
CA GLY A 132 -10.86 44.13 13.29
C GLY A 132 -10.99 43.29 12.02
N GLU A 133 -11.32 43.95 10.91
CA GLU A 133 -11.54 43.32 9.61
C GLU A 133 -10.31 42.51 9.12
N ILE A 134 -9.11 43.04 9.34
CA ILE A 134 -7.85 42.37 8.95
C ILE A 134 -7.71 41.03 9.68
N THR A 135 -7.88 41.04 11.01
CA THR A 135 -7.78 39.83 11.83
C THR A 135 -8.88 38.83 11.49
N LEU A 136 -10.10 39.31 11.21
CA LEU A 136 -11.18 38.46 10.73
C LEU A 136 -10.81 37.81 9.40
N GLN A 137 -10.28 38.57 8.43
CA GLN A 137 -9.92 38.07 7.11
C GLN A 137 -8.88 36.94 7.19
N ASP A 138 -7.85 37.10 8.03
CA ASP A 138 -6.80 36.10 8.23
C ASP A 138 -7.35 34.82 8.88
N MET A 139 -8.31 34.95 9.79
CA MET A 139 -8.88 33.85 10.56
C MET A 139 -10.05 33.15 9.86
N ARG A 140 -10.77 33.85 8.96
CA ARG A 140 -11.97 33.39 8.24
C ARG A 140 -11.85 31.99 7.62
N PRO A 141 -10.72 31.58 7.02
CA PRO A 141 -10.58 30.24 6.44
C PRO A 141 -10.64 29.12 7.48
N PHE A 142 -10.35 29.43 8.74
CA PHE A 142 -10.15 28.45 9.82
C PHE A 142 -11.32 28.38 10.80
N ILE A 143 -12.35 29.20 10.63
CA ILE A 143 -13.47 29.30 11.56
C ILE A 143 -14.80 29.09 10.88
N ARG A 144 -15.79 28.66 11.65
CA ARG A 144 -17.19 28.54 11.24
C ARG A 144 -18.10 28.74 12.44
N THR A 145 -19.35 29.07 12.16
CA THR A 145 -20.45 29.00 13.13
C THR A 145 -21.31 27.81 12.75
N ILE A 146 -21.28 26.75 13.54
CA ILE A 146 -22.20 25.63 13.34
C ILE A 146 -23.45 25.96 14.16
N PRO A 147 -24.64 26.10 13.54
CA PRO A 147 -25.86 26.15 14.32
C PRO A 147 -25.99 24.79 15.01
N GLU A 148 -25.98 24.81 16.35
CA GLU A 148 -26.13 23.63 17.21
C GLU A 148 -27.16 22.66 16.62
N HIS A 149 -26.69 21.48 16.18
CA HIS A 149 -27.58 20.33 16.06
C HIS A 149 -27.92 19.95 17.50
N PRO A 150 -29.21 19.91 17.91
CA PRO A 150 -29.56 19.45 19.23
C PRO A 150 -29.10 18.00 19.34
N THR A 151 -27.95 17.79 19.98
CA THR A 151 -27.52 16.47 20.40
C THR A 151 -28.57 15.97 21.37
N GLU A 152 -29.36 15.02 20.86
CA GLU A 152 -30.33 14.26 21.64
C GLU A 152 -29.62 13.68 22.87
N LYS A 153 -30.28 13.85 24.00
CA LYS A 153 -29.76 13.72 25.37
C LYS A 153 -29.54 12.27 25.78
#